data_AF-A0A1H3MZS1-F1
#
_entry.id   AF-A0A1H3MZS1-F1
#
_cell.length_a   1.000
_cell.length_b   1.000
_cell.length_c   1.000
_cell.angle_alpha   90.00
_cell.angle_beta   90.00
_cell.angle_gamma   90.00
#
_symmetry.space_group_name_H-M   'P 1'
#
loop_
_entity.id
_entity.type
_entity.pdbx_description
1 polymer ?
#
loop_
_entity_poly.entity_id
_entity_poly.type
_entity_poly.pdbx_seq_one_letter_code
_entity_poly.pdbx_strand_id
1 'polypeptide(L)'
;MAAGNSLAKALKTVRKARGLSQEAFSDVSSRTYMSTLERDLKSPTLHKLAELCEVMEIHPLTLLTLAYAGDSSHKADELLAQVRQELEAVLKERDAAKPRA
;
A
#
# COMPACT_ATOMS: atom_id res chain seq x y z
N MET A 1 16.73 -0.55 -1.29
CA MET A 1 15.42 -0.58 -1.99
C MET A 1 15.59 -1.42 -3.24
N ALA A 2 14.96 -2.60 -3.32
CA ALA A 2 15.08 -3.45 -4.50
C ALA A 2 14.52 -2.68 -5.71
N ALA A 3 15.32 -2.52 -6.77
CA ALA A 3 15.08 -1.67 -7.94
C ALA A 3 13.84 -2.06 -8.80
N GLY A 4 12.93 -2.88 -8.28
CA GLY A 4 11.76 -3.37 -9.00
C GLY A 4 10.46 -3.43 -8.20
N ASN A 5 10.41 -2.95 -6.96
CA ASN A 5 9.17 -2.89 -6.16
C ASN A 5 8.66 -1.44 -6.12
N SER A 6 7.41 -1.23 -6.51
CA SER A 6 6.76 0.08 -6.50
C SER A 6 5.27 -0.08 -6.23
N LEU A 7 4.63 1.00 -5.81
CA LEU A 7 3.18 1.04 -5.63
C LEU A 7 2.44 0.72 -6.93
N ALA A 8 2.92 1.25 -8.05
CA ALA A 8 2.38 0.97 -9.39
C ALA A 8 2.40 -0.53 -9.72
N LYS A 9 3.52 -1.20 -9.45
CA LYS A 9 3.66 -2.64 -9.67
C LYS A 9 2.76 -3.43 -8.72
N ALA A 10 2.73 -3.09 -7.45
CA ALA A 10 1.88 -3.75 -6.45
C ALA A 10 0.39 -3.65 -6.84
N LEU A 11 -0.07 -2.45 -7.24
CA LEU A 11 -1.45 -2.21 -7.68
C LEU A 11 -1.82 -3.10 -8.86
N LYS A 12 -0.94 -3.12 -9.88
CA LYS A 12 -1.13 -3.95 -11.07
C LYS A 12 -1.13 -5.45 -10.75
N THR A 13 -0.26 -5.89 -9.84
CA THR A 13 -0.17 -7.29 -9.41
C THR A 13 -1.45 -7.73 -8.71
N VAL A 14 -1.93 -6.97 -7.72
CA VAL A 14 -3.16 -7.31 -6.98
C VAL A 14 -4.36 -7.28 -7.92
N ARG A 15 -4.52 -6.22 -8.73
CA ARG A 15 -5.64 -6.12 -9.67
C ARG A 15 -5.71 -7.33 -10.60
N LYS A 16 -4.58 -7.74 -11.18
CA LYS A 16 -4.50 -8.91 -12.06
C LYS A 16 -4.79 -10.20 -11.30
N ALA A 17 -4.27 -10.37 -10.10
CA ALA A 17 -4.53 -11.55 -9.27
C ALA A 17 -6.03 -11.69 -8.92
N ARG A 18 -6.75 -10.57 -8.81
CA ARG A 18 -8.21 -10.52 -8.62
C ARG A 18 -9.02 -10.66 -9.93
N GLY A 19 -8.37 -10.77 -11.09
CA GLY A 19 -9.06 -10.86 -12.39
C GLY A 19 -9.77 -9.57 -12.81
N LEU A 20 -9.43 -8.43 -12.21
CA LEU A 20 -10.12 -7.16 -12.44
C LEU A 20 -9.56 -6.42 -13.66
N SER A 21 -10.42 -5.85 -14.49
CA SER A 21 -10.02 -4.87 -15.50
C SER A 21 -9.72 -3.51 -14.84
N GLN A 22 -9.09 -2.58 -15.58
CA GLN A 22 -8.94 -1.20 -15.06
C GLN A 22 -10.29 -0.46 -14.98
N GLU A 23 -11.30 -0.91 -15.73
CA GLU A 23 -12.64 -0.33 -15.74
C GLU A 23 -13.47 -0.76 -14.54
N ALA A 24 -13.09 -1.86 -13.86
CA ALA A 24 -13.72 -2.31 -12.62
C ALA A 24 -13.64 -1.28 -11.47
N PHE A 25 -12.86 -0.21 -11.63
CA PHE A 25 -12.69 0.86 -10.64
C PHE A 25 -13.53 2.10 -10.97
N SER A 26 -14.43 2.05 -11.95
CA SER A 26 -15.14 3.23 -12.48
C SER A 26 -15.86 4.07 -11.42
N ASP A 27 -16.33 3.46 -10.34
CA ASP A 27 -17.04 4.14 -9.26
C ASP A 27 -16.11 5.02 -8.40
N VAL A 28 -14.82 4.68 -8.33
CA VAL A 28 -13.83 5.35 -7.48
C VAL A 28 -12.71 6.04 -8.27
N SER A 29 -12.53 5.68 -9.55
CA SER A 29 -11.39 6.09 -10.36
C SER A 29 -11.66 5.93 -11.86
N SER A 30 -11.23 6.88 -12.67
CA SER A 30 -11.28 6.72 -14.13
C SER A 30 -10.29 5.67 -14.62
N ARG A 31 -10.64 4.95 -15.69
CA ARG A 31 -9.74 4.01 -16.38
C ARG A 31 -8.39 4.65 -16.72
N THR A 32 -8.40 5.90 -17.19
CA THR A 32 -7.18 6.66 -17.51
C THR A 32 -6.34 6.89 -16.26
N TYR A 33 -6.95 7.29 -15.15
CA TYR A 33 -6.21 7.47 -13.90
C TYR A 33 -5.64 6.15 -13.39
N MET A 34 -6.41 5.05 -13.41
CA MET A 34 -5.90 3.70 -13.12
C MET A 34 -4.70 3.34 -13.98
N SER A 35 -4.76 3.59 -15.29
CA SER A 35 -3.63 3.35 -16.17
C SER A 35 -2.42 4.21 -15.82
N THR A 36 -2.60 5.47 -15.38
CA THR A 36 -1.46 6.31 -14.96
C THR A 36 -0.83 5.82 -13.67
N LEU A 37 -1.64 5.33 -12.72
CA LEU A 37 -1.15 4.77 -11.45
C LEU A 37 -0.30 3.51 -11.70
N GLU A 38 -0.79 2.58 -12.52
CA GLU A 38 -0.07 1.33 -12.81
C GLU A 38 1.18 1.49 -13.67
N ARG A 39 1.37 2.68 -14.25
CA ARG A 39 2.55 3.07 -15.04
C ARG A 39 3.50 3.97 -14.27
N ASP A 40 3.24 4.19 -12.98
CA ASP A 40 4.07 5.03 -12.11
C ASP A 40 4.15 6.50 -12.57
N LEU A 41 3.11 6.98 -13.27
CA LEU A 41 3.04 8.36 -13.78
C LEU A 41 2.39 9.32 -12.80
N LYS A 42 1.66 8.80 -11.80
CA LYS A 42 1.00 9.55 -10.74
C LYS A 42 1.00 8.72 -9.45
N SER A 43 1.03 9.43 -8.32
CA SER A 43 0.87 8.83 -6.99
C SER A 43 -0.54 9.13 -6.45
N PRO A 44 -1.27 8.15 -5.91
CA PRO A 44 -2.55 8.38 -5.27
C PRO A 44 -2.35 8.94 -3.86
N THR A 45 -3.36 9.65 -3.34
CA THR A 45 -3.43 9.95 -1.90
C THR A 45 -3.72 8.68 -1.11
N LEU A 46 -3.50 8.69 0.21
CA LEU A 46 -3.84 7.54 1.05
C LEU A 46 -5.35 7.21 1.03
N HIS A 47 -6.20 8.24 1.00
CA HIS A 47 -7.65 8.06 0.86
C HIS A 47 -8.01 7.38 -0.47
N LYS A 48 -7.43 7.87 -1.59
CA LYS A 48 -7.66 7.24 -2.89
C LYS A 48 -7.14 5.80 -2.92
N LEU A 49 -6.00 5.53 -2.27
CA LEU A 49 -5.47 4.17 -2.15
C LEU A 49 -6.45 3.24 -1.43
N ALA A 50 -7.11 3.72 -0.38
CA ALA A 50 -8.11 2.96 0.36
C ALA A 50 -9.30 2.58 -0.52
N GLU A 51 -9.89 3.53 -1.23
CA GLU A 51 -11.01 3.28 -2.17
C GLU A 51 -10.63 2.25 -3.25
N LEU A 52 -9.40 2.32 -3.79
CA LEU A 52 -8.93 1.32 -4.75
C LEU A 52 -8.77 -0.07 -4.11
N CYS A 53 -8.32 -0.14 -2.86
CA CYS A 53 -8.15 -1.39 -2.14
C CYS A 53 -9.48 -2.05 -1.78
N GLU A 54 -10.54 -1.27 -1.55
CA GLU A 54 -11.90 -1.77 -1.36
C GLU A 54 -12.39 -2.55 -2.59
N VAL A 55 -12.22 -1.99 -3.80
CA VAL A 55 -12.57 -2.67 -5.06
C VAL A 55 -11.77 -3.97 -5.26
N MET A 56 -10.53 -4.02 -4.76
CA MET A 56 -9.66 -5.20 -4.83
C MET A 56 -9.86 -6.18 -3.66
N GLU A 57 -10.76 -5.87 -2.72
CA GLU A 57 -11.02 -6.64 -1.51
C GLU A 57 -9.73 -6.94 -0.72
N ILE A 58 -8.92 -5.92 -0.48
CA ILE A 58 -7.71 -6.01 0.36
C ILE A 58 -7.59 -4.81 1.29
N HIS A 59 -6.82 -4.97 2.36
CA HIS A 59 -6.45 -3.83 3.21
C HIS A 59 -5.33 -3.01 2.54
N PRO A 60 -5.31 -1.67 2.65
CA PRO A 60 -4.25 -0.84 2.04
C PRO A 60 -2.84 -1.20 2.50
N LEU A 61 -2.71 -1.64 3.76
CA LEU A 61 -1.43 -2.12 4.28
C LEU A 61 -0.92 -3.36 3.54
N THR A 62 -1.80 -4.26 3.08
CA THR A 62 -1.40 -5.42 2.26
C THR A 62 -0.77 -4.98 0.95
N LEU A 63 -1.35 -3.97 0.29
CA LEU A 63 -0.81 -3.40 -0.93
C LEU A 63 0.54 -2.71 -0.69
N LEU A 64 0.67 -1.96 0.40
CA LEU A 64 1.91 -1.30 0.77
C LEU A 64 3.01 -2.31 1.11
N THR A 65 2.71 -3.37 1.86
CA THR A 65 3.66 -4.45 2.14
C THR A 65 4.19 -5.05 0.84
N LEU A 66 3.31 -5.33 -0.15
CA LEU A 66 3.73 -5.80 -1.47
C LEU A 66 4.61 -4.77 -2.21
N ALA A 67 4.31 -3.48 -2.07
CA ALA A 67 5.08 -2.40 -2.70
C ALA A 67 6.49 -2.24 -2.11
N TYR A 68 6.72 -2.61 -0.85
CA TYR A 68 8.03 -2.57 -0.20
C TYR A 68 8.78 -3.92 -0.29
N ALA A 69 8.13 -5.01 0.08
CA ALA A 69 8.73 -6.34 0.20
C ALA A 69 8.77 -7.13 -1.13
N GLY A 70 7.90 -6.80 -2.08
CA GLY A 70 7.71 -7.58 -3.31
C GLY A 70 7.01 -8.91 -3.02
N ASP A 71 7.35 -9.93 -3.81
CA ASP A 71 6.76 -11.27 -3.78
C ASP A 71 7.42 -12.22 -2.76
N SER A 72 8.32 -11.71 -1.91
CA SER A 72 9.01 -12.51 -0.90
C SER A 72 8.27 -12.49 0.44
N SER A 73 7.70 -13.63 0.83
CA SER A 73 7.06 -13.79 2.15
C SER A 73 8.01 -13.49 3.29
N HIS A 74 9.27 -13.94 3.20
CA HIS A 74 10.30 -13.64 4.21
C HIS A 74 10.50 -12.13 4.39
N LYS A 75 10.65 -11.37 3.29
CA LYS A 75 10.80 -9.92 3.37
C LYS A 75 9.54 -9.23 3.89
N ALA A 76 8.36 -9.79 3.60
CA ALA A 76 7.10 -9.28 4.13
C ALA A 76 7.03 -9.48 5.65
N ASP A 77 7.42 -10.65 6.15
CA ASP A 77 7.46 -10.94 7.58
C ASP A 77 8.47 -10.05 8.32
N GLU A 78 9.68 -9.90 7.78
CA GLU A 78 10.70 -8.98 8.31
C GLU A 78 10.18 -7.54 8.37
N LEU A 79 9.54 -7.07 7.30
CA LEU A 79 8.98 -5.73 7.23
C LEU A 79 7.87 -5.52 8.27
N LEU A 80 6.95 -6.49 8.40
CA LEU A 80 5.85 -6.40 9.37
C LEU A 80 6.35 -6.43 10.81
N ALA A 81 7.38 -7.23 11.10
CA ALA A 81 8.04 -7.24 12.40
C ALA A 81 8.72 -5.90 12.70
N GLN A 82 9.44 -5.33 11.73
CA GLN A 82 10.07 -4.02 11.85
C GLN A 82 9.03 -2.91 12.11
N VAL A 83 7.98 -2.83 11.30
CA VAL A 83 6.90 -1.82 11.45
C VAL A 83 6.25 -1.91 12.84
N ARG A 84 6.05 -3.12 13.37
CA ARG A 84 5.52 -3.30 14.73
C ARG A 84 6.44 -2.68 15.79
N GLN A 85 7.75 -2.94 15.71
CA GLN A 85 8.71 -2.37 16.66
C GLN A 85 8.78 -0.84 16.56
N GLU A 86 8.77 -0.31 15.33
CA GLU A 86 8.75 1.14 15.09
C GLU A 86 7.49 1.80 15.65
N LEU A 87 6.32 1.18 15.46
CA LEU A 87 5.06 1.68 16.02
C LEU A 87 5.09 1.74 17.56
N GLU A 88 5.59 0.68 18.21
CA GLU A 88 5.75 0.68 19.67
C GLU A 88 6.70 1.78 20.15
N ALA A 89 7.82 1.99 19.45
CA ALA A 89 8.78 3.05 19.77
C ALA A 89 8.16 4.45 19.65
N VAL A 90 7.50 4.74 18.52
CA VAL A 90 6.85 6.05 18.27
C VAL A 90 5.76 6.35 19.31
N LEU A 91 4.96 5.35 19.70
CA LEU A 91 3.93 5.52 20.72
C LEU A 91 4.54 5.78 22.11
N LYS A 92 5.60 5.06 22.47
CA LYS A 92 6.34 5.29 23.73
C LYS A 92 6.94 6.69 23.78
N GLU A 93 7.58 7.14 22.71
CA GLU A 93 8.18 8.49 22.62
C GLU A 93 7.13 9.59 22.73
N ARG A 94 5.98 9.44 22.06
CA ARG A 94 4.85 10.38 22.18
C ARG A 94 4.34 10.49 23.62
N ASP A 95 4.19 9.36 24.30
CA ASP A 95 3.66 9.32 25.66
C ASP A 95 4.68 9.88 26.68
N ALA A 96 5.98 9.70 26.45
CA ALA A 96 7.04 10.30 27.25
C ALA A 96 7.17 11.82 27.05
N ALA A 97 6.82 12.32 25.86
CA ALA A 97 6.86 13.75 25.52
C ALA A 97 5.63 14.54 26.02
N LYS A 98 4.60 13.87 26.53
CA LYS A 98 3.43 14.54 27.11
C LYS A 98 3.80 15.06 28.51
N PRO A 99 3.68 16.38 28.82
CA PRO A 99 3.95 16.87 30.15
C PRO A 99 3.01 16.19 31.15
N ARG A 100 3.55 15.69 32.26
CA ARG A 100 2.72 15.32 33.41
C ARG A 100 2.02 16.60 33.88
N ALA A 101 0.73 16.69 33.60
CA ALA A 101 -0.15 17.69 34.22
C ALA A 101 -0.22 17.43 35.74
#